data_AF-A0A0Q4X4W1-F1
#
_entry.id   AF-A0A0Q4X4W1-F1
#
_cell.length_a   1.000
_cell.length_b   1.000
_cell.length_c   1.000
_cell.angle_alpha   90.00
_cell.angle_beta   90.00
_cell.angle_gamma   90.00
#
_symmetry.space_group_name_H-M   'P 1'
#
loop_
_entity.id
_entity.type
_entity.pdbx_description
1 polymer ?
#
loop_
_entity_poly.entity_id
_entity_poly.type
_entity_poly.pdbx_seq_one_letter_code
_entity_poly.pdbx_strand_id
1 'polypeptide(L)'
;MDGDLFDAAGLPLPPIPPKKRQRSPRKPTPAERAATGRLKGARRSRAPQRQRVGPERDLSPAVAADVVPFPLHRNGGLLAEVVDRLPHGYSGDLGKVCAKETREFQHTLMRQGVDRQPAWLCARTLLHHAFMKRVHDAHREAGTL
;
A
#
# COMPACT_ATOMS: atom_id res chain seq x y z
N MET A 1 -0.77 58.66 -5.43
CA MET A 1 -1.03 59.50 -4.27
C MET A 1 -2.53 59.53 -3.97
N ASP A 2 -3.16 58.61 -3.28
CA ASP A 2 -2.91 57.23 -2.80
C ASP A 2 -4.09 56.95 -1.85
N GLY A 3 -4.76 55.80 -1.97
CA GLY A 3 -5.63 55.20 -0.94
C GLY A 3 -6.96 55.96 -0.66
N ASP A 4 -8.13 55.35 -0.46
CA ASP A 4 -8.46 53.99 -0.07
C ASP A 4 -9.85 53.60 -0.65
N LEU A 5 -10.02 52.31 -0.93
CA LEU A 5 -10.91 51.72 -1.95
C LEU A 5 -12.43 51.62 -1.64
N PHE A 6 -12.94 52.23 -0.57
CA PHE A 6 -14.39 52.26 -0.26
C PHE A 6 -14.94 53.64 0.17
N ASP A 7 -14.10 54.66 0.28
CA ASP A 7 -14.51 56.00 0.75
C ASP A 7 -14.96 56.94 -0.39
N ALA A 8 -14.62 56.64 -1.65
CA ALA A 8 -14.91 57.50 -2.80
C ALA A 8 -16.33 57.41 -3.37
N ALA A 9 -17.19 56.52 -2.84
CA ALA A 9 -18.53 56.28 -3.39
C ALA A 9 -19.69 56.50 -2.40
N GLY A 10 -19.42 56.82 -1.13
CA GLY A 10 -20.45 57.27 -0.16
C GLY A 10 -21.68 56.37 -0.01
N LEU A 11 -21.59 55.08 -0.35
CA LEU A 11 -22.73 54.17 -0.45
C LEU A 11 -22.68 53.15 0.71
N PRO A 12 -23.74 53.09 1.54
CA PRO A 12 -23.78 52.17 2.67
C PRO A 12 -23.81 50.71 2.20
N LEU A 13 -22.93 49.89 2.78
CA LEU A 13 -22.86 48.45 2.51
C LEU A 13 -24.23 47.77 2.73
N PRO A 14 -24.71 46.92 1.80
CA PRO A 14 -26.01 46.30 1.91
C PRO A 14 -26.11 45.33 3.10
N PRO A 15 -27.25 45.27 3.82
CA PRO A 15 -27.42 44.47 5.02
C PRO A 15 -27.38 42.96 4.72
N ILE A 16 -26.57 42.25 5.50
CA ILE A 16 -26.33 40.81 5.40
C ILE A 16 -27.61 40.04 5.83
N PRO A 17 -28.14 39.10 5.01
CA PRO A 17 -29.34 38.34 5.37
C PRO A 17 -29.11 37.37 6.55
N PRO A 18 -30.11 37.19 7.44
CA PRO A 18 -29.97 36.37 8.64
C PRO A 18 -29.85 34.87 8.32
N LYS A 19 -28.78 34.24 8.82
CA LYS A 19 -28.50 32.80 8.72
C LYS A 19 -29.63 31.96 9.35
N LYS A 20 -30.21 31.03 8.59
CA LYS A 20 -31.06 29.94 9.11
C LYS A 20 -30.22 29.08 10.07
N ARG A 21 -30.63 28.98 11.34
CA ARG A 21 -30.04 28.06 12.32
C ARG A 21 -30.43 26.61 11.98
N GLN A 22 -29.65 25.94 11.13
CA GLN A 22 -29.63 24.48 11.10
C GLN A 22 -29.03 24.01 12.43
N ARG A 23 -29.85 23.48 13.33
CA ARG A 23 -29.37 22.81 14.56
C ARG A 23 -28.54 21.59 14.13
N SER A 24 -27.23 21.72 14.21
CA SER A 24 -26.30 20.59 14.07
C SER A 24 -26.66 19.51 15.12
N PRO A 25 -26.65 18.21 14.76
CA PRO A 25 -26.93 17.13 15.71
C PRO A 25 -25.93 17.18 16.87
N ARG A 26 -26.44 17.24 18.10
CA ARG A 26 -25.64 17.32 19.32
C ARG A 26 -24.84 16.03 19.49
N LYS A 27 -23.53 16.15 19.72
CA LYS A 27 -22.69 15.00 20.06
C LYS A 27 -23.14 14.45 21.43
N PRO A 28 -23.33 13.12 21.55
CA PRO A 28 -23.75 12.50 22.81
C PRO A 28 -22.68 12.65 23.88
N THR A 29 -23.13 12.85 25.12
CA THR A 29 -22.27 13.00 26.30
C THR A 29 -21.56 11.68 26.66
N PRO A 30 -20.46 11.73 27.43
CA PRO A 30 -19.72 10.52 27.83
C PRO A 30 -20.59 9.48 28.58
N ALA A 31 -21.56 9.94 29.39
CA ALA A 31 -22.50 9.07 30.11
C ALA A 31 -23.46 8.34 29.14
N GLU A 32 -23.94 9.03 28.11
CA GLU A 32 -24.81 8.44 27.07
C GLU A 32 -24.05 7.43 26.19
N ARG A 33 -22.76 7.63 25.97
CA ARG A 33 -21.90 6.65 25.27
C ARG A 33 -21.70 5.36 26.09
N ALA A 34 -21.61 5.46 27.42
CA ALA A 34 -21.42 4.28 28.27
C ALA A 34 -22.70 3.42 28.38
N ALA A 35 -23.89 4.03 28.35
CA ALA A 35 -25.16 3.33 28.46
C ALA A 35 -25.51 2.50 27.22
N THR A 36 -25.22 3.01 26.01
CA THR A 36 -25.52 2.33 24.74
C THR A 36 -24.68 1.08 24.50
N GLY A 37 -23.52 0.94 25.18
CA GLY A 37 -22.65 -0.23 25.05
C GLY A 37 -23.08 -1.47 25.84
N ARG A 38 -24.00 -1.35 26.81
CA ARG A 38 -24.33 -2.44 27.75
C ARG A 38 -25.55 -3.29 27.40
N LEU A 39 -26.42 -2.84 26.49
CA LEU A 39 -27.73 -3.45 26.26
C LEU A 39 -27.81 -4.44 25.08
N LYS A 40 -26.76 -4.59 24.26
CA LYS A 40 -26.70 -5.60 23.19
C LYS A 40 -25.60 -6.63 23.47
N GLY A 41 -25.79 -7.40 24.52
CA GLY A 41 -25.06 -8.65 24.76
C GLY A 41 -25.53 -9.73 23.78
N ALA A 42 -24.91 -9.81 22.60
CA ALA A 42 -25.01 -10.97 21.72
C ALA A 42 -23.67 -11.17 20.98
N ARG A 43 -22.84 -12.03 21.57
CA ARG A 43 -21.73 -12.80 20.98
C ARG A 43 -20.84 -12.03 20.00
N ARG A 44 -19.88 -11.27 20.55
CA ARG A 44 -18.64 -10.97 19.81
C ARG A 44 -18.06 -12.32 19.40
N SER A 45 -18.02 -12.63 18.11
CA SER A 45 -17.09 -13.63 17.59
C SER A 45 -15.73 -13.31 18.21
N ARG A 46 -15.10 -14.29 18.86
CA ARG A 46 -13.69 -14.15 19.26
C ARG A 46 -12.98 -13.58 18.05
N ALA A 47 -12.35 -12.41 18.22
CA ALA A 47 -11.43 -11.90 17.21
C ALA A 47 -10.52 -13.06 16.79
N PRO A 48 -10.19 -13.24 15.50
CA PRO A 48 -9.22 -14.27 15.12
C PRO A 48 -8.03 -14.07 16.03
N GLN A 49 -7.71 -15.13 16.76
CA GLN A 49 -6.67 -15.14 17.77
C GLN A 49 -5.39 -14.82 17.03
N ARG A 50 -5.04 -13.54 16.93
CA ARG A 50 -3.75 -13.10 16.44
C ARG A 50 -2.79 -13.76 17.41
N GLN A 51 -2.11 -14.81 16.96
CA GLN A 51 -1.02 -15.43 17.67
C GLN A 51 -0.12 -14.27 18.10
N ARG A 52 -0.13 -13.98 19.40
CA ARG A 52 0.85 -13.07 19.97
C ARG A 52 2.16 -13.80 19.77
N VAL A 53 2.90 -13.39 18.74
CA VAL A 53 4.29 -13.77 18.55
C VAL A 53 5.00 -13.22 19.78
N GLY A 54 5.36 -14.11 20.70
CA GLY A 54 6.15 -13.76 21.88
C GLY A 54 7.53 -13.26 21.46
N PRO A 55 8.21 -12.51 22.34
CA PRO A 55 9.52 -11.91 22.06
C PRO A 55 10.65 -12.92 21.85
N GLU A 56 10.39 -14.23 22.05
CA GLU A 56 11.40 -15.29 21.93
C GLU A 56 11.38 -16.02 20.58
N ARG A 57 10.52 -15.63 19.64
CA ARG A 57 10.71 -15.98 18.23
C ARG A 57 11.57 -14.91 17.56
N ASP A 58 12.73 -14.66 18.16
CA ASP A 58 13.89 -14.21 17.42
C ASP A 58 14.17 -15.30 16.40
N LEU A 59 13.61 -15.13 15.21
CA LEU A 59 14.19 -15.72 14.01
C LEU A 59 15.63 -15.25 14.05
N SER A 60 16.53 -16.15 14.45
CA SER A 60 17.97 -15.95 14.34
C SER A 60 18.22 -15.22 13.01
N PRO A 61 19.02 -14.14 12.99
CA PRO A 61 19.34 -13.45 11.74
C PRO A 61 19.88 -14.41 10.66
N ALA A 62 20.32 -15.62 11.03
CA ALA A 62 20.66 -16.70 10.11
C ALA A 62 19.44 -17.37 9.41
N VAL A 63 18.27 -17.47 10.05
CA VAL A 63 17.03 -17.98 9.40
C VAL A 63 16.38 -16.91 8.53
N ALA A 64 16.48 -15.63 8.92
CA ALA A 64 16.10 -14.51 8.05
C ALA A 64 17.01 -14.38 6.82
N ALA A 65 18.28 -14.80 6.92
CA ALA A 65 19.22 -14.86 5.81
C ALA A 65 18.91 -15.98 4.80
N ASP A 66 18.13 -16.99 5.19
CA ASP A 66 17.75 -18.13 4.34
C ASP A 66 16.50 -17.86 3.49
N VAL A 67 15.78 -16.76 3.72
CA VAL A 67 14.55 -16.44 2.95
C VAL A 67 14.87 -15.66 1.67
N VAL A 68 15.70 -16.28 0.82
CA VAL A 68 16.26 -15.75 -0.45
C VAL A 68 17.53 -14.92 -0.20
N PRO A 69 18.72 -15.55 -0.23
CA PRO A 69 19.97 -14.81 -0.12
C PRO A 69 20.07 -13.86 -1.31
N PHE A 70 20.01 -12.57 -1.02
CA PHE A 70 20.53 -11.59 -1.92
C PHE A 70 22.05 -11.83 -2.05
N PRO A 71 22.60 -11.90 -3.28
CA PRO A 71 22.00 -11.37 -4.49
C PRO A 71 21.44 -12.44 -5.45
N LEU A 72 20.41 -12.04 -6.20
CA LEU A 72 19.60 -12.87 -7.10
C LEU A 72 20.37 -13.59 -8.22
N HIS A 73 21.65 -13.26 -8.45
CA HIS A 73 22.52 -14.02 -9.36
C HIS A 73 22.71 -15.48 -8.92
N ARG A 74 22.50 -15.78 -7.63
CA ARG A 74 22.51 -17.16 -7.11
C ARG A 74 21.18 -17.90 -7.29
N ASN A 75 20.09 -17.17 -7.60
CA ASN A 75 18.73 -17.71 -7.74
C ASN A 75 18.25 -17.66 -9.20
N GLY A 76 19.11 -18.12 -10.13
CA GLY A 76 18.81 -18.10 -11.57
C GLY A 76 17.55 -18.90 -11.95
N GLY A 77 17.25 -19.99 -11.22
CA GLY A 77 16.03 -20.78 -11.44
C GLY A 77 14.75 -19.99 -11.16
N LEU A 78 14.69 -19.31 -10.01
CA LEU A 78 13.55 -18.46 -9.64
C LEU A 78 13.36 -17.32 -10.64
N LEU A 79 14.45 -16.70 -11.10
CA LEU A 79 14.38 -15.66 -12.12
C LEU A 79 13.82 -16.20 -13.46
N ALA A 80 14.24 -17.40 -13.88
CA ALA A 80 13.72 -18.03 -15.09
C ALA A 80 12.21 -18.32 -14.96
N GLU A 81 11.78 -18.90 -13.84
CA GLU A 81 10.35 -19.17 -13.58
C GLU A 81 9.48 -17.90 -13.64
N VAL A 82 9.97 -16.80 -13.06
CA VAL A 82 9.25 -15.52 -13.09
C VAL A 82 9.21 -14.96 -14.50
N VAL A 83 10.31 -15.03 -15.24
CA VAL A 83 10.37 -14.59 -16.64
C VAL A 83 9.37 -15.35 -17.51
N ASP A 84 9.25 -16.66 -17.32
CA ASP A 84 8.31 -17.51 -18.08
C ASP A 84 6.85 -17.14 -17.84
N ARG A 85 6.51 -16.68 -16.63
CA ARG A 85 5.15 -16.21 -16.29
C ARG A 85 4.85 -14.81 -16.82
N LEU A 86 5.88 -13.98 -17.02
CA LEU A 86 5.69 -12.63 -17.53
C LEU A 86 5.30 -12.65 -19.02
N PRO A 87 4.40 -11.75 -19.44
CA PRO A 87 4.06 -11.60 -20.85
C PRO A 87 5.26 -11.07 -21.65
N HIS A 88 5.11 -11.07 -22.97
CA HIS A 88 6.13 -10.58 -23.90
C HIS A 88 6.57 -9.13 -23.59
N GLY A 89 7.83 -8.79 -23.88
CA GLY A 89 8.45 -7.48 -23.58
C GLY A 89 7.68 -6.26 -24.12
N TYR A 90 7.06 -6.40 -25.30
CA TYR A 90 6.24 -5.35 -25.93
C TYR A 90 4.74 -5.41 -25.59
N SER A 91 4.32 -6.30 -24.68
CA SER A 91 2.93 -6.34 -24.25
C SER A 91 2.58 -5.06 -23.48
N GLY A 92 1.49 -4.40 -23.87
CA GLY A 92 0.96 -3.23 -23.15
C GLY A 92 0.56 -3.51 -21.69
N ASP A 93 0.42 -4.79 -21.31
CA ASP A 93 0.07 -5.20 -19.95
C ASP A 93 1.27 -5.66 -19.10
N LEU A 94 2.48 -5.72 -19.67
CA LEU A 94 3.68 -6.18 -18.96
C LEU A 94 3.91 -5.46 -17.63
N GLY A 95 3.78 -4.13 -17.62
CA GLY A 95 3.93 -3.33 -16.41
C GLY A 95 2.90 -3.67 -15.33
N LYS A 96 1.64 -3.93 -15.73
CA LYS A 96 0.56 -4.29 -14.80
C LYS A 96 0.77 -5.69 -14.21
N VAL A 97 1.15 -6.65 -15.06
CA VAL A 97 1.42 -8.03 -14.63
C VAL A 97 2.63 -8.06 -13.70
N CYS A 98 3.70 -7.35 -14.04
CA CYS A 98 4.89 -7.22 -13.20
C CYS A 98 4.57 -6.61 -11.82
N ALA A 99 3.72 -5.57 -11.77
CA ALA A 99 3.27 -4.98 -10.51
C ALA A 99 2.40 -5.93 -9.67
N LYS A 100 1.58 -6.75 -10.32
CA LYS A 100 0.76 -7.78 -9.66
C LYS A 100 1.66 -8.88 -9.06
N GLU A 101 2.55 -9.46 -9.85
CA GLU A 101 3.51 -10.48 -9.42
C GLU A 101 4.41 -9.98 -8.28
N THR A 102 4.85 -8.72 -8.33
CA THR A 102 5.62 -8.10 -7.24
C THR A 102 4.87 -8.15 -5.91
N ARG A 103 3.55 -7.85 -5.92
CA ARG A 103 2.72 -7.88 -4.70
C ARG A 103 2.51 -9.31 -4.22
N GLU A 104 2.25 -10.24 -5.12
CA GLU A 104 2.05 -11.66 -4.79
C GLU A 104 3.32 -12.28 -4.19
N PHE A 105 4.48 -11.99 -4.77
CA PHE A 105 5.75 -12.46 -4.26
C PHE A 105 6.10 -11.82 -2.91
N GLN A 106 5.89 -10.51 -2.75
CA GLN A 106 6.04 -9.83 -1.46
C GLN A 106 5.17 -10.49 -0.39
N HIS A 107 3.89 -10.75 -0.69
CA HIS A 107 2.98 -11.40 0.25
C HIS A 107 3.42 -12.82 0.60
N THR A 108 4.00 -13.54 -0.36
CA THR A 108 4.54 -14.89 -0.14
C THR A 108 5.72 -14.87 0.81
N LEU A 109 6.68 -13.95 0.61
CA LEU A 109 7.81 -13.75 1.52
C LEU A 109 7.34 -13.33 2.92
N MET A 110 6.35 -12.45 3.01
CA MET A 110 5.78 -12.04 4.30
C MET A 110 5.11 -13.21 5.03
N ARG A 111 4.45 -14.13 4.32
CA ARG A 111 3.88 -15.36 4.91
C ARG A 111 4.96 -16.32 5.41
N GLN A 112 6.15 -16.28 4.82
CA GLN A 112 7.32 -17.06 5.25
C GLN A 112 8.06 -16.42 6.44
N GLY A 113 7.59 -15.25 6.93
CA GLY A 113 8.17 -14.57 8.09
C GLY A 113 9.15 -13.47 7.75
N VAL A 114 9.29 -13.09 6.48
CA VAL A 114 10.12 -11.93 6.09
C VAL A 114 9.41 -10.64 6.42
N ASP A 115 10.14 -9.71 7.01
CA ASP A 115 9.61 -8.38 7.27
C ASP A 115 9.17 -7.67 5.98
N ARG A 116 8.17 -6.79 6.12
CA ARG A 116 7.52 -6.12 4.98
C ARG A 116 8.49 -5.39 4.05
N GLN A 117 9.45 -4.66 4.63
CA GLN A 117 10.44 -3.86 3.88
C GLN A 117 11.41 -4.75 3.09
N PRO A 118 12.13 -5.71 3.72
CA PRO A 118 13.00 -6.61 2.97
C PRO A 118 12.21 -7.47 1.96
N ALA A 119 11.02 -7.96 2.30
CA ALA A 119 10.16 -8.69 1.36
C ALA A 119 9.83 -7.88 0.11
N TRP A 120 9.54 -6.59 0.27
CA TRP A 120 9.27 -5.69 -0.85
C TRP A 120 10.51 -5.45 -1.71
N LEU A 121 11.68 -5.22 -1.10
CA LEU A 121 12.94 -5.03 -1.83
C LEU A 121 13.32 -6.29 -2.62
N CYS A 122 13.15 -7.48 -2.03
CA CYS A 122 13.35 -8.76 -2.69
C CYS A 122 12.43 -8.95 -3.88
N ALA A 123 11.13 -8.78 -3.69
CA ALA A 123 10.16 -8.90 -4.78
C ALA A 123 10.45 -7.89 -5.90
N ARG A 124 10.68 -6.62 -5.55
CA ARG A 124 10.93 -5.57 -6.54
C ARG A 124 12.18 -5.84 -7.37
N THR A 125 13.27 -6.28 -6.73
CA THR A 125 14.53 -6.51 -7.46
C THR A 125 14.45 -7.73 -8.36
N LEU A 126 13.84 -8.82 -7.91
CA LEU A 126 13.60 -10.02 -8.73
C LEU A 126 12.79 -9.66 -9.98
N LEU A 127 11.66 -8.97 -9.78
CA LEU A 127 10.77 -8.61 -10.87
C LEU A 127 11.36 -7.55 -11.79
N HIS A 128 12.20 -6.65 -11.28
CA HIS A 128 12.93 -5.70 -12.11
C HIS A 128 13.89 -6.42 -13.07
N HIS A 129 14.68 -7.39 -12.59
CA HIS A 129 15.55 -8.17 -13.46
C HIS A 129 14.76 -9.01 -14.47
N ALA A 130 13.64 -9.61 -14.06
CA ALA A 130 12.78 -10.36 -14.96
C ALA A 130 12.19 -9.47 -16.07
N PHE A 131 11.76 -8.26 -15.70
CA PHE A 131 11.27 -7.24 -16.63
C PHE A 131 12.35 -6.84 -17.65
N MET A 132 13.54 -6.48 -17.17
CA MET A 132 14.64 -6.09 -18.05
C MET A 132 15.04 -7.23 -19.00
N LYS A 133 15.04 -8.47 -18.52
CA LYS A 133 15.30 -9.65 -19.36
C LYS A 133 14.23 -9.81 -20.44
N ARG A 134 12.93 -9.72 -20.11
CA ARG A 134 11.85 -9.80 -21.11
C ARG A 134 11.91 -8.70 -22.17
N VAL A 135 12.27 -7.48 -21.76
CA VAL A 135 12.47 -6.37 -22.71
C VAL A 135 13.67 -6.64 -23.61
N HIS A 136 14.79 -7.09 -23.03
CA HIS A 136 15.99 -7.46 -23.79
C HIS A 136 15.72 -8.61 -24.78
N ASP A 137 15.04 -9.66 -24.35
CA ASP A 137 14.66 -10.79 -25.19
C ASP A 137 13.74 -10.34 -26.33
N ALA A 138 12.76 -9.47 -26.06
CA ALA A 138 11.91 -8.88 -27.09
C ALA A 138 12.70 -8.04 -28.11
N HIS A 139 13.70 -7.27 -27.66
CA HIS A 139 14.59 -6.52 -28.56
C HIS A 139 15.43 -7.45 -29.45
N ARG A 140 15.92 -8.55 -28.88
CA ARG A 140 16.69 -9.57 -29.61
C ARG A 140 15.82 -10.28 -30.64
N GLU A 141 14.60 -10.67 -30.27
CA GLU A 141 13.62 -11.28 -31.18
C GLU A 141 13.22 -10.32 -32.32
N ALA A 142 13.15 -9.02 -32.05
CA ALA A 142 12.90 -7.99 -33.05
C ALA A 142 14.13 -7.64 -33.92
N GLY A 143 15.30 -8.22 -33.66
CA GLY A 143 16.55 -7.92 -34.38
C GLY A 143 17.08 -6.50 -34.14
N THR A 144 16.71 -5.89 -33.01
CA THR A 144 17.13 -4.52 -32.65
C THR A 144 18.40 -4.47 -31.78
N LEU A 145 18.83 -5.62 -31.27
CA LEU A 145 20.05 -5.82 -30.46
C LEU A 145 20.85 -7.04 -30.98
#